data_AF-A0A1F5EHL8-F1
#
_entry.id   AF-A0A1F5EHL8-F1
#
_cell.length_a   1.000
_cell.length_b   1.000
_cell.length_c   1.000
_cell.angle_alpha   90.00
_cell.angle_beta   90.00
_cell.angle_gamma   90.00
#
_symmetry.space_group_name_H-M   'P 1'
#
loop_
_entity.id
_entity.type
_entity.pdbx_description
1 polymer ?
#
loop_
_entity_poly.entity_id
_entity_poly.type
_entity_poly.pdbx_seq_one_letter_code
_entity_poly.pdbx_strand_id
1 'polypeptide(L)'
;MSGKIISLDNFRNKKEPESDDLNELLIKAHKLRGRIPKSDEMVWQDFGNLKGLFETRLNELLLDNRFIGANIFLCSSYIAILLAKFATKNPESWYATDYAIKGYESRDPFVLQNGADVCFILCTLYPERCNRRSMKKSDYVSLGSGLYHRFYNQTGREIGYYMGDLFELMSEVTAECVKSL
;
A
#
# COMPACT_ATOMS: atom_id res chain seq x y z
N MET A 1 -38.48 27.67 -32.45
CA MET A 1 -37.81 26.48 -31.90
C MET A 1 -37.59 26.73 -30.42
N SER A 2 -38.34 26.06 -29.56
CA SER A 2 -38.31 26.25 -28.10
C SER A 2 -37.20 25.39 -27.51
N GLY A 3 -36.15 26.02 -26.98
CA GLY A 3 -35.06 25.33 -26.28
C GLY A 3 -35.54 24.86 -24.91
N LYS A 4 -35.58 23.54 -24.70
CA LYS A 4 -35.83 22.93 -23.39
C LYS A 4 -34.70 23.31 -22.44
N ILE A 5 -34.97 24.20 -21.50
CA ILE A 5 -34.09 24.45 -20.35
C ILE A 5 -34.21 23.23 -19.44
N ILE A 6 -33.15 22.42 -19.37
CA ILE A 6 -33.05 21.33 -18.42
C ILE A 6 -32.72 21.97 -17.07
N SER A 7 -33.67 21.95 -16.13
CA SER A 7 -33.46 22.42 -14.76
C SER A 7 -32.38 21.60 -14.06
N LEU A 8 -31.46 22.30 -13.39
CA LEU A 8 -30.41 21.75 -12.53
C LEU A 8 -30.95 21.07 -11.26
N ASP A 9 -32.25 21.12 -11.01
CA ASP A 9 -32.87 20.51 -9.83
C ASP A 9 -32.98 18.97 -9.91
N ASN A 10 -32.76 18.37 -11.08
CA ASN A 10 -32.86 16.91 -11.26
C ASN A 10 -31.61 16.11 -10.84
N PHE A 11 -30.51 16.77 -10.47
CA PHE A 11 -29.30 16.09 -9.97
C PHE A 11 -29.21 16.02 -8.45
N ARG A 12 -30.21 16.54 -7.73
CA ARG A 12 -30.11 16.74 -6.28
C ARG A 12 -30.63 15.62 -5.40
N ASN A 13 -31.12 14.50 -5.95
CA ASN A 13 -31.70 13.42 -5.13
C ASN A 13 -31.23 12.03 -5.56
N LYS A 14 -30.10 11.60 -4.99
CA LYS A 14 -29.84 10.24 -4.45
C LYS A 14 -28.39 10.19 -3.95
N LYS A 15 -28.12 10.80 -2.80
CA LYS A 15 -27.02 10.33 -1.95
C LYS A 15 -27.57 9.10 -1.22
N GLU A 16 -27.30 7.92 -1.79
CA GLU A 16 -27.30 6.71 -0.97
C GLU A 16 -26.26 6.91 0.14
N PRO A 17 -26.50 6.40 1.36
CA PRO A 17 -25.53 6.49 2.42
C PRO A 17 -24.22 5.85 1.94
N GLU A 18 -23.15 6.65 1.90
CA GLU A 18 -21.79 6.15 1.74
C GLU A 18 -21.54 5.21 2.92
N SER A 19 -21.35 3.93 2.62
CA SER A 19 -20.92 2.96 3.62
C SER A 19 -19.41 3.12 3.83
N ASP A 20 -19.01 3.28 5.09
CA ASP A 20 -17.62 3.40 5.54
C ASP A 20 -16.85 2.07 5.49
N ASP A 21 -17.39 1.03 4.82
CA ASP A 21 -16.73 -0.27 4.71
C ASP A 21 -15.83 -0.31 3.47
N LEU A 22 -14.51 -0.26 3.71
CA LEU A 22 -13.45 -0.40 2.70
C LEU A 22 -13.68 -1.60 1.77
N ASN A 23 -14.28 -2.67 2.27
CA ASN A 23 -14.57 -3.86 1.47
C ASN A 23 -15.66 -3.58 0.41
N GLU A 24 -16.66 -2.77 0.74
CA GLU A 24 -17.68 -2.33 -0.21
C GLU A 24 -17.14 -1.33 -1.23
N LEU A 25 -16.21 -0.46 -0.82
CA LEU A 25 -15.50 0.46 -1.72
C LEU A 25 -14.63 -0.30 -2.72
N LEU A 26 -13.89 -1.33 -2.28
CA LEU A 26 -13.09 -2.19 -3.14
C LEU A 26 -13.96 -3.01 -4.11
N ILE A 27 -15.12 -3.52 -3.67
CA ILE A 27 -16.09 -4.21 -4.53
C ILE A 27 -16.70 -3.26 -5.56
N LYS A 28 -17.02 -2.01 -5.17
CA LYS A 28 -17.51 -0.98 -6.09
C LYS A 28 -16.45 -0.60 -7.13
N ALA A 29 -15.20 -0.40 -6.72
CA ALA A 29 -14.08 -0.13 -7.62
C ALA A 29 -13.86 -1.27 -8.62
N HIS A 30 -13.96 -2.53 -8.16
CA HIS A 30 -13.85 -3.71 -9.02
C HIS A 30 -15.00 -3.79 -10.06
N LYS A 31 -16.23 -3.48 -9.66
CA LYS A 31 -17.39 -3.45 -10.57
C LYS A 31 -17.31 -2.30 -11.59
N LEU A 32 -16.76 -1.16 -11.19
CA LEU A 32 -16.54 -0.01 -12.08
C LEU A 32 -15.46 -0.29 -13.13
N ARG A 33 -14.39 -1.01 -12.76
CA ARG A 33 -13.35 -1.48 -13.69
C ARG A 33 -13.90 -2.34 -14.84
N GLY A 34 -14.98 -3.09 -14.60
CA GLY A 34 -15.65 -3.89 -15.64
C GLY A 34 -16.46 -3.09 -16.67
N ARG A 35 -16.68 -1.79 -16.44
CA ARG A 35 -17.47 -0.90 -17.32
C ARG A 35 -16.61 0.07 -18.15
N ILE A 36 -15.30 0.08 -17.92
CA ILE A 36 -14.37 0.94 -18.65
C ILE A 36 -13.93 0.17 -19.91
N PRO A 37 -14.11 0.75 -21.12
CA PRO A 37 -13.68 0.11 -22.36
C PRO A 37 -12.19 -0.20 -22.29
N LYS A 38 -11.83 -1.45 -22.63
CA LYS A 38 -10.42 -1.87 -22.72
C LYS A 38 -9.78 -1.23 -23.95
N SER A 39 -9.32 0.02 -23.83
CA SER A 39 -8.26 0.53 -24.71
C SER A 39 -6.92 0.31 -24.00
N ASP A 40 -5.99 -0.33 -24.70
CA ASP A 40 -4.69 -0.74 -24.16
C ASP A 40 -3.77 0.45 -23.79
N GLU A 41 -4.23 1.69 -23.95
CA GLU A 41 -3.51 2.92 -23.56
C GLU A 41 -3.86 3.43 -22.14
N MET A 42 -4.93 2.95 -21.49
CA MET A 42 -5.37 3.46 -20.18
C MET A 42 -4.60 2.90 -18.97
N VAL A 43 -3.81 1.83 -19.14
CA VAL A 43 -3.13 1.13 -18.03
C VAL A 43 -2.01 1.97 -17.39
N TRP A 44 -1.51 3.00 -18.08
CA TRP A 44 -0.44 3.85 -17.57
C TRP A 44 -0.92 5.03 -16.72
N GLN A 45 -2.18 5.47 -16.84
CA GLN A 45 -2.72 6.58 -16.03
C GLN A 45 -3.16 6.15 -14.63
N ASP A 46 -3.67 4.92 -14.46
CA ASP A 46 -4.20 4.46 -13.17
C ASP A 46 -3.11 4.19 -12.11
N PHE A 47 -1.92 3.71 -12.51
CA PHE A 47 -0.81 3.45 -11.58
C PHE A 47 -0.21 4.75 -11.03
N GLY A 48 -0.06 5.77 -11.90
CA GLY A 48 0.42 7.09 -11.51
C GLY A 48 -0.53 7.79 -10.52
N ASN A 49 -1.84 7.66 -10.75
CA ASN A 49 -2.86 8.26 -9.90
C ASN A 49 -2.90 7.61 -8.50
N LEU A 50 -2.85 6.28 -8.39
CA LEU A 50 -2.84 5.61 -7.08
C LEU A 50 -1.58 5.88 -6.28
N LYS A 51 -0.40 5.84 -6.92
CA LYS A 51 0.86 6.22 -6.26
C LYS A 51 0.78 7.66 -5.74
N GLY A 52 0.35 8.60 -6.59
CA GLY A 52 0.25 10.01 -6.24
C GLY A 52 -0.71 10.27 -5.08
N LEU A 53 -1.85 9.56 -5.05
CA LEU A 53 -2.80 9.60 -3.94
C LEU A 53 -2.15 9.15 -2.62
N PHE A 54 -1.53 7.97 -2.59
CA PHE A 54 -0.87 7.47 -1.38
C PHE A 54 0.30 8.36 -0.95
N GLU A 55 1.11 8.82 -1.90
CA GLU A 55 2.26 9.69 -1.60
C GLU A 55 1.81 11.02 -1.00
N THR A 56 0.76 11.64 -1.55
CA THR A 56 0.20 12.89 -1.03
C THR A 56 -0.32 12.67 0.39
N ARG A 57 -1.13 11.63 0.61
CA ARG A 57 -1.75 11.37 1.91
C ARG A 57 -0.76 10.96 2.99
N LEU A 58 0.22 10.12 2.66
CA LEU A 58 1.31 9.77 3.59
C LEU A 58 2.10 11.01 3.99
N ASN A 59 2.45 11.87 3.04
CA ASN A 59 3.20 13.09 3.34
C ASN A 59 2.41 14.08 4.19
N GLU A 60 1.10 14.25 3.94
CA GLU A 60 0.22 15.04 4.81
C GLU A 60 0.25 14.54 6.26
N LEU A 61 0.03 13.24 6.47
CA LEU A 61 0.04 12.65 7.82
C LEU A 61 1.39 12.79 8.52
N LEU A 62 2.49 12.63 7.79
CA LEU A 62 3.83 12.81 8.33
C LEU A 62 4.09 14.26 8.74
N LEU A 63 3.64 15.23 7.93
CA LEU A 63 3.77 16.66 8.24
C LEU A 63 2.90 17.06 9.44
N ASP A 64 1.65 16.60 9.48
CA ASP A 64 0.71 16.87 10.58
C ASP A 64 1.25 16.36 11.93
N ASN A 65 1.91 15.19 11.91
CA ASN A 65 2.56 14.59 13.08
C ASN A 65 4.00 15.06 13.31
N ARG A 66 4.50 16.02 12.52
CA ARG A 66 5.87 16.60 12.60
C ARG A 66 7.00 15.57 12.41
N PHE A 67 6.75 14.49 11.71
CA PHE A 67 7.75 13.52 11.29
C PHE A 67 8.50 14.04 10.07
N ILE A 68 9.51 14.88 10.31
CA ILE A 68 10.30 15.52 9.24
C ILE A 68 11.69 14.91 9.21
N GLY A 69 12.05 14.24 8.12
CA GLY A 69 13.37 13.66 7.91
C GLY A 69 13.52 13.04 6.52
N ALA A 70 14.70 13.14 5.91
CA ALA A 70 14.95 12.63 4.57
C ALA A 70 14.72 11.11 4.46
N ASN A 71 15.08 10.37 5.52
CA ASN A 71 14.78 8.94 5.68
C ASN A 71 13.28 8.65 5.68
N ILE A 72 12.49 9.46 6.39
CA ILE A 72 11.03 9.32 6.48
C ILE A 72 10.38 9.58 5.12
N PHE A 73 10.80 10.64 4.41
CA PHE A 73 10.35 10.92 3.05
C PHE A 73 10.70 9.80 2.07
N LEU A 74 11.92 9.25 2.16
CA LEU A 74 12.31 8.14 1.28
C LEU A 74 11.44 6.90 1.53
N CYS A 75 11.16 6.60 2.81
CA CYS A 75 10.24 5.52 3.20
C CYS A 75 8.81 5.80 2.71
N SER A 76 8.29 7.02 2.85
CA SER A 76 6.91 7.35 2.42
C SER A 76 6.72 7.20 0.92
N SER A 77 7.65 7.72 0.10
CA SER A 77 7.63 7.55 -1.35
C SER A 77 7.75 6.08 -1.76
N TYR A 78 8.60 5.30 -1.07
CA TYR A 78 8.70 3.86 -1.31
C TYR A 78 7.40 3.13 -0.99
N ILE A 79 6.78 3.43 0.14
CA ILE A 79 5.51 2.82 0.57
C ILE A 79 4.38 3.16 -0.40
N ALA A 80 4.30 4.40 -0.90
CA ALA A 80 3.32 4.76 -1.91
C ALA A 80 3.43 3.88 -3.17
N ILE A 81 4.66 3.59 -3.61
CA ILE A 81 4.92 2.65 -4.72
C ILE A 81 4.48 1.23 -4.34
N LEU A 82 4.82 0.79 -3.12
CA LEU A 82 4.48 -0.52 -2.61
C LEU A 82 2.95 -0.74 -2.58
N LEU A 83 2.20 0.21 -2.03
CA LEU A 83 0.73 0.16 -1.97
C LEU A 83 0.11 0.13 -3.37
N ALA A 84 0.56 0.99 -4.29
CA ALA A 84 0.08 1.00 -5.67
C ALA A 84 0.37 -0.34 -6.39
N LYS A 85 1.54 -0.94 -6.12
CA LYS A 85 1.91 -2.27 -6.65
C LYS A 85 0.99 -3.36 -6.09
N PHE A 86 0.73 -3.38 -4.79
CA PHE A 86 -0.12 -4.40 -4.17
C PHE A 86 -1.61 -4.24 -4.51
N ALA A 87 -2.06 -3.03 -4.83
CA ALA A 87 -3.42 -2.79 -5.32
C ALA A 87 -3.66 -3.42 -6.72
N THR A 88 -2.61 -3.58 -7.52
CA THR A 88 -2.70 -4.08 -8.89
C THR A 88 -2.17 -5.50 -9.07
N LYS A 89 -1.28 -5.96 -8.20
CA LYS A 89 -0.59 -7.25 -8.30
C LYS A 89 -0.46 -7.93 -6.94
N ASN A 90 -0.94 -9.17 -6.86
CA ASN A 90 -0.74 -10.02 -5.68
C ASN A 90 0.73 -10.49 -5.57
N PRO A 91 1.24 -10.68 -4.34
CA PRO A 91 2.54 -11.31 -4.14
C PRO A 91 2.48 -12.79 -4.57
N GLU A 92 3.65 -13.36 -4.88
CA GLU A 92 3.83 -14.79 -5.19
C GLU A 92 3.38 -15.68 -4.01
N SER A 93 3.69 -15.27 -2.78
CA SER A 93 3.25 -15.92 -1.55
C SER A 93 2.80 -14.88 -0.53
N TRP A 94 1.85 -15.27 0.33
CA TRP A 94 1.49 -14.49 1.52
C TRP A 94 2.23 -14.96 2.78
N TYR A 95 3.13 -15.94 2.67
CA TYR A 95 3.98 -16.39 3.77
C TYR A 95 5.36 -15.76 3.63
N ALA A 96 5.65 -14.75 4.46
CA ALA A 96 6.93 -14.05 4.42
C ALA A 96 8.16 -14.97 4.62
N THR A 97 7.96 -16.09 5.33
CA THR A 97 8.99 -17.12 5.52
C THR A 97 9.44 -17.77 4.22
N ASP A 98 8.55 -17.92 3.23
CA ASP A 98 8.91 -18.51 1.93
C ASP A 98 9.94 -17.63 1.22
N TYR A 99 9.78 -16.32 1.29
CA TYR A 99 10.74 -15.36 0.74
C TYR A 99 12.06 -15.36 1.50
N ALA A 100 12.02 -15.50 2.83
CA ALA A 100 13.24 -15.61 3.62
C ALA A 100 14.04 -16.85 3.18
N ILE A 101 13.41 -18.03 3.14
CA ILE A 101 14.04 -19.29 2.72
C ILE A 101 14.57 -19.16 1.29
N LYS A 102 13.71 -18.76 0.34
CA LYS A 102 14.05 -18.61 -1.07
C LYS A 102 15.19 -17.61 -1.28
N GLY A 103 15.19 -16.48 -0.58
CA GLY A 103 16.23 -15.46 -0.68
C GLY A 103 17.59 -15.93 -0.14
N TYR A 104 17.61 -16.78 0.89
CA TYR A 104 18.84 -17.42 1.35
C TYR A 104 19.36 -18.47 0.37
N GLU A 105 18.47 -19.30 -0.19
CA GLU A 105 18.83 -20.35 -1.14
C GLU A 105 19.32 -19.78 -2.48
N SER A 106 18.60 -18.80 -3.03
CA SER A 106 18.92 -18.18 -4.32
C SER A 106 20.01 -17.12 -4.24
N ARG A 107 20.34 -16.63 -3.03
CA ARG A 107 21.19 -15.45 -2.79
C ARG A 107 20.71 -14.20 -3.52
N ASP A 108 19.41 -14.11 -3.80
CA ASP A 108 18.80 -12.94 -4.43
C ASP A 108 18.30 -11.94 -3.37
N PRO A 109 18.94 -10.76 -3.22
CA PRO A 109 18.50 -9.76 -2.25
C PRO A 109 17.08 -9.26 -2.50
N PHE A 110 16.61 -9.22 -3.75
CA PHE A 110 15.28 -8.70 -4.07
C PHE A 110 14.16 -9.66 -3.61
N VAL A 111 14.46 -10.95 -3.46
CA VAL A 111 13.53 -11.89 -2.84
C VAL A 111 13.36 -11.56 -1.35
N LEU A 112 14.43 -11.20 -0.65
CA LEU A 112 14.37 -10.75 0.74
C LEU A 112 13.56 -9.46 0.88
N GLN A 113 13.77 -8.49 -0.01
CA GLN A 113 12.97 -7.27 -0.06
C GLN A 113 11.48 -7.58 -0.25
N ASN A 114 11.12 -8.46 -1.18
CA ASN A 114 9.72 -8.85 -1.36
C ASN A 114 9.13 -9.54 -0.11
N GLY A 115 9.93 -10.31 0.63
CA GLY A 115 9.51 -10.88 1.93
C GLY A 115 9.26 -9.81 2.99
N ALA A 116 10.12 -8.79 3.03
CA ALA A 116 9.96 -7.63 3.92
C ALA A 116 8.71 -6.81 3.56
N ASP A 117 8.48 -6.56 2.27
CA ASP A 117 7.28 -5.91 1.73
C ASP A 117 5.99 -6.66 2.15
N VAL A 118 5.99 -7.99 2.05
CA VAL A 118 4.85 -8.81 2.49
C VAL A 118 4.62 -8.69 3.99
N CYS A 119 5.68 -8.73 4.81
CA CYS A 119 5.55 -8.47 6.25
C CYS A 119 4.91 -7.11 6.49
N PHE A 120 5.39 -6.08 5.79
CA PHE A 120 4.90 -4.71 5.94
C PHE A 120 3.41 -4.63 5.62
N ILE A 121 2.98 -5.15 4.47
CA ILE A 121 1.57 -5.17 4.06
C ILE A 121 0.69 -5.95 5.04
N LEU A 122 1.16 -7.08 5.58
CA LEU A 122 0.41 -7.84 6.59
C LEU A 122 0.25 -7.04 7.89
N CYS A 123 1.29 -6.34 8.33
CA CYS A 123 1.23 -5.50 9.53
C CYS A 123 0.31 -4.27 9.36
N THR A 124 0.22 -3.72 8.14
CA THR A 124 -0.53 -2.48 7.86
C THR A 124 -1.98 -2.72 7.48
N LEU A 125 -2.23 -3.58 6.49
CA LEU A 125 -3.54 -3.76 5.88
C LEU A 125 -4.33 -4.92 6.49
N TYR A 126 -3.65 -5.91 7.07
CA TYR A 126 -4.28 -7.13 7.56
C TYR A 126 -3.81 -7.52 8.97
N PRO A 127 -3.86 -6.60 9.96
CA PRO A 127 -3.40 -6.90 11.31
C PRO A 127 -4.15 -8.09 11.93
N GLU A 128 -5.42 -8.29 11.57
CA GLU A 128 -6.23 -9.45 11.98
C GLU A 128 -5.63 -10.79 11.52
N ARG A 129 -5.02 -10.81 10.32
CA ARG A 129 -4.44 -12.02 9.73
C ARG A 129 -3.16 -12.44 10.41
N CYS A 130 -2.44 -11.50 11.02
CA CYS A 130 -1.31 -11.83 11.88
C CYS A 130 -1.80 -12.71 13.03
N ASN A 131 -2.86 -12.31 13.72
CA ASN A 131 -3.37 -13.05 14.90
C ASN A 131 -4.04 -14.40 14.58
N ARG A 132 -4.39 -14.67 13.31
CA ARG A 132 -4.98 -15.95 12.86
C ARG A 132 -3.95 -16.98 12.41
N ARG A 133 -2.68 -16.59 12.28
CA ARG A 133 -1.57 -17.45 11.86
C ARG A 133 -0.65 -17.74 13.04
N SER A 134 0.34 -18.59 12.81
CA SER A 134 1.34 -18.97 13.83
C SER A 134 2.25 -17.82 14.29
N MET A 135 2.19 -16.64 13.65
CA MET A 135 3.06 -15.48 13.92
C MET A 135 2.22 -14.28 14.33
N LYS A 136 2.58 -13.63 15.44
CA LYS A 136 1.96 -12.38 15.90
C LYS A 136 2.44 -11.19 15.06
N LYS A 137 1.75 -10.04 15.18
CA LYS A 137 2.17 -8.78 14.51
C LYS A 137 3.64 -8.45 14.82
N SER A 138 4.07 -8.59 16.07
CA SER A 138 5.47 -8.35 16.50
C SER A 138 6.49 -9.22 15.77
N ASP A 139 6.11 -10.46 15.43
CA ASP A 139 6.98 -11.40 14.73
C ASP A 139 7.15 -10.97 13.27
N TYR A 140 6.08 -10.49 12.64
CA TYR A 140 6.15 -9.90 11.29
C TYR A 140 6.93 -8.59 11.26
N VAL A 141 6.80 -7.74 12.28
CA VAL A 141 7.63 -6.52 12.40
C VAL A 141 9.11 -6.90 12.50
N SER A 142 9.45 -7.83 13.39
CA SER A 142 10.84 -8.27 13.60
C SER A 142 11.41 -8.94 12.33
N LEU A 143 10.63 -9.82 11.69
CA LEU A 143 11.04 -10.48 10.44
C LEU A 143 11.21 -9.47 9.31
N GLY A 144 10.23 -8.58 9.11
CA GLY A 144 10.24 -7.59 8.04
C GLY A 144 11.40 -6.59 8.17
N SER A 145 11.61 -6.05 9.36
CA SER A 145 12.77 -5.19 9.66
C SER A 145 14.09 -5.91 9.40
N GLY A 146 14.23 -7.15 9.90
CA GLY A 146 15.42 -7.97 9.68
C GLY A 146 15.70 -8.25 8.20
N LEU A 147 14.66 -8.54 7.41
CA LEU A 147 14.79 -8.78 5.97
C LEU A 147 15.23 -7.52 5.21
N TYR A 148 14.71 -6.35 5.57
CA TYR A 148 15.17 -5.07 5.00
C TYR A 148 16.64 -4.77 5.32
N HIS A 149 17.08 -4.99 6.56
CA HIS A 149 18.49 -4.85 6.91
C HIS A 149 19.38 -5.85 6.17
N ARG A 150 18.92 -7.10 5.97
CA ARG A 150 19.66 -8.08 5.15
C ARG A 150 19.75 -7.65 3.70
N PHE A 151 18.67 -7.13 3.12
CA PHE A 151 18.67 -6.53 1.78
C PHE A 151 19.67 -5.37 1.69
N TYR A 152 19.70 -4.47 2.67
CA TYR A 152 20.69 -3.39 2.75
C TYR A 152 22.12 -3.93 2.79
N ASN A 153 22.40 -4.89 3.68
CA ASN A 153 23.75 -5.47 3.81
C ASN A 153 24.25 -6.12 2.52
N GLN A 154 23.35 -6.63 1.67
CA GLN A 154 23.70 -7.25 0.39
C GLN A 154 23.81 -6.25 -0.77
N THR A 155 23.10 -5.12 -0.72
CA THR A 155 22.96 -4.20 -1.87
C THR A 155 23.49 -2.78 -1.64
N GLY A 156 23.71 -2.38 -0.40
CA GLY A 156 24.03 -1.00 -0.01
C GLY A 156 22.88 -0.01 -0.19
N ARG A 157 21.65 -0.45 -0.54
CA ARG A 157 20.52 0.46 -0.84
C ARG A 157 19.88 0.99 0.44
N GLU A 158 20.00 2.30 0.67
CA GLU A 158 19.56 2.97 1.90
C GLU A 158 18.10 2.72 2.29
N ILE A 159 17.20 2.51 1.32
CA ILE A 159 15.81 2.20 1.62
C ILE A 159 15.67 0.96 2.51
N GLY A 160 16.53 -0.05 2.35
CA GLY A 160 16.55 -1.22 3.23
C GLY A 160 17.02 -0.89 4.64
N TYR A 161 17.93 0.05 4.79
CA TYR A 161 18.36 0.50 6.11
C TYR A 161 17.22 1.26 6.81
N TYR A 162 16.64 2.27 6.14
CA TYR A 162 15.59 3.09 6.74
C TYR A 162 14.26 2.35 6.96
N MET A 163 13.83 1.49 6.02
CA MET A 163 12.63 0.65 6.24
C MET A 163 12.87 -0.42 7.31
N GLY A 164 14.12 -0.82 7.55
CA GLY A 164 14.50 -1.67 8.67
C GLY A 164 14.30 -0.96 10.01
N ASP A 165 14.90 0.23 10.16
CA ASP A 165 14.87 1.03 11.40
C ASP A 165 13.48 1.61 11.70
N LEU A 166 12.76 2.07 10.67
CA LEU A 166 11.48 2.77 10.80
C LEU A 166 10.27 1.87 10.56
N PHE A 167 10.46 0.54 10.50
CA PHE A 167 9.42 -0.39 10.06
C PHE A 167 8.09 -0.20 10.80
N GLU A 168 8.13 -0.19 12.13
CA GLU A 168 6.94 -0.11 12.98
C GLU A 168 6.24 1.23 12.81
N LEU A 169 6.98 2.34 12.94
CA LEU A 169 6.47 3.70 12.73
C LEU A 169 5.78 3.83 11.37
N MET A 170 6.48 3.45 10.29
CA MET A 170 5.94 3.58 8.94
C MET A 170 4.75 2.66 8.73
N SER A 171 4.70 1.50 9.39
CA SER A 171 3.54 0.62 9.33
C SER A 171 2.30 1.26 9.98
N GLU A 172 2.47 1.97 11.09
CA GLU A 172 1.38 2.66 11.78
C GLU A 172 0.86 3.84 10.97
N VAL A 173 1.77 4.69 10.49
CA VAL A 173 1.44 5.81 9.60
C VAL A 173 0.71 5.32 8.34
N THR A 174 1.14 4.19 7.78
CA THR A 174 0.49 3.62 6.60
C THR A 174 -0.90 3.08 6.92
N ALA A 175 -1.07 2.41 8.06
CA ALA A 175 -2.38 1.92 8.48
C ALA A 175 -3.36 3.08 8.71
N GLU A 176 -2.90 4.19 9.29
CA GLU A 176 -3.70 5.41 9.45
C GLU A 176 -4.02 6.04 8.08
N CYS A 177 -3.04 6.14 7.19
CA CYS A 177 -3.23 6.62 5.82
C CYS A 177 -4.39 5.89 5.14
N VAL A 178 -4.36 4.55 5.15
CA VAL A 178 -5.37 3.73 4.46
C VAL A 178 -6.75 3.82 5.12
N LYS A 179 -6.82 4.00 6.44
CA LYS A 179 -8.10 4.22 7.15
C LYS A 179 -8.71 5.59 6.90
N SER A 180 -7.90 6.57 6.52
CA SER A 180 -8.31 7.96 6.32
C SER A 180 -8.56 8.35 4.86
N LEU A 181 -8.40 7.40 3.93
CA LEU A 181 -8.75 7.54 2.52
C LEU A 181 -10.25 7.25 2.31
#